data_AF-A0A397ZHY7-F1
#
_entry.id   AF-A0A397ZHY7-F1
#
_cell.length_a   1.000
_cell.length_b   1.000
_cell.length_c   1.000
_cell.angle_alpha   90.00
_cell.angle_beta   90.00
_cell.angle_gamma   90.00
#
_symmetry.space_group_name_H-M   'P 1'
#
loop_
_entity.id
_entity.type
_entity.pdbx_description
1 polymer ?
#
loop_
_entity_poly.entity_id
_entity_poly.type
_entity_poly.pdbx_seq_one_letter_code
_entity_poly.pdbx_strand_id
1 'polypeptide(L)'
;MNDLLKGSSEFSRDRSNRSDTESGHGPGNSGDLGLAGFFNKVQEIKKQYEKLDKHLKKLQGAHEETKAVTKAPAMKSIKQRMERDVDEVGKISRFIKGKIEELDRENLENRSKPGCGKGTGVDRTRTATTIAVKKKFKDKISEFQTLRQNIHQEYREVVERRVFTVTGQQADEEMVDRLIETGDSEQIFQKAIMEQGRGQIMDTLAEIQERHDAVRDLEKKLLDLQQVFLDMAVLVDAQGEMLDNIENMVSSAVDHVQSGNNQLTKALKKQKSSRKWMCIAILILLIIVIITVVSVLKPWTQKHGAHGA
;
A
#
# COMPACT_ATOMS: atom_id res chain seq x y z
N MET A 1 69.46 20.62 24.71
CA MET A 1 69.65 21.89 23.98
C MET A 1 70.01 21.55 22.55
N ASN A 2 69.16 21.96 21.60
CA ASN A 2 69.34 22.07 20.14
C ASN A 2 69.49 20.76 19.35
N ASP A 3 68.46 20.36 18.59
CA ASP A 3 68.08 20.80 17.22
C ASP A 3 68.81 19.96 16.15
N LEU A 4 68.10 19.07 15.46
CA LEU A 4 67.27 19.33 14.26
C LEU A 4 68.12 19.49 12.98
N LEU A 5 67.85 18.55 12.05
CA LEU A 5 67.94 18.65 10.59
C LEU A 5 69.32 18.58 9.92
N LYS A 6 69.56 17.42 9.28
CA LYS A 6 70.21 17.19 7.97
C LYS A 6 70.14 15.67 7.73
N GLY A 7 69.63 15.10 6.65
CA GLY A 7 69.11 15.59 5.38
C GLY A 7 68.59 14.36 4.63
N SER A 8 67.57 14.59 3.82
CA SER A 8 66.80 13.63 3.01
C SER A 8 67.55 13.09 1.78
N SER A 9 67.41 11.78 1.52
CA SER A 9 67.27 11.05 0.22
C SER A 9 67.93 9.66 0.41
N GLU A 10 67.31 8.51 0.17
CA GLU A 10 66.55 8.11 -1.01
C GLU A 10 65.46 7.06 -0.67
N PHE A 11 64.28 7.33 -1.21
CA PHE A 11 63.43 6.43 -1.99
C PHE A 11 63.76 4.92 -1.98
N SER A 12 62.92 4.13 -1.32
CA SER A 12 62.53 2.81 -1.81
C SER A 12 61.03 2.63 -1.62
N ARG A 13 60.34 2.66 -2.76
CA ARG A 13 58.95 2.24 -2.91
C ARG A 13 58.86 0.78 -2.49
N ASP A 14 58.00 0.46 -1.53
CA ASP A 14 57.35 -0.85 -1.56
C ASP A 14 55.83 -0.69 -1.51
N ARG A 15 55.23 -1.43 -2.43
CA ARG A 15 53.88 -1.33 -2.94
C ARG A 15 53.00 -2.28 -2.14
N SER A 16 51.83 -1.78 -1.78
CA SER A 16 50.56 -2.54 -1.76
C SER A 16 50.61 -3.97 -1.22
N ASN A 17 50.17 -4.13 0.03
CA ASN A 17 49.30 -5.25 0.35
C ASN A 17 48.16 -4.76 1.25
N ARG A 18 47.31 -3.89 0.68
CA ARG A 18 45.91 -3.83 1.11
C ARG A 18 45.33 -5.16 0.69
N SER A 19 44.99 -6.00 1.65
CA SER A 19 44.17 -7.18 1.41
C SER A 19 42.81 -6.69 0.92
N ASP A 20 42.68 -6.57 -0.41
CA ASP A 20 41.44 -6.41 -1.14
C ASP A 20 40.52 -7.54 -0.71
N THR A 21 39.68 -7.26 0.28
CA THR A 21 38.56 -8.12 0.66
C THR A 21 37.37 -7.76 -0.23
N GLU A 22 37.63 -7.64 -1.52
CA GLU A 22 36.63 -7.59 -2.59
C GLU A 22 36.65 -8.92 -3.32
N SER A 23 36.52 -10.01 -2.55
CA SER A 23 36.03 -11.25 -3.12
C SER A 23 34.54 -11.07 -3.33
N GLY A 24 34.18 -10.46 -4.47
CA GLY A 24 32.83 -10.47 -4.99
C GLY A 24 32.36 -11.92 -5.11
N HIS A 25 31.66 -12.41 -4.09
CA HIS A 25 30.66 -13.43 -4.31
C HIS A 25 29.73 -12.84 -5.37
N GLY A 26 29.78 -13.40 -6.58
CA GLY A 26 28.89 -13.02 -7.67
C GLY A 26 27.46 -12.96 -7.14
N PRO A 27 26.61 -12.07 -7.67
CA PRO A 27 25.27 -11.86 -7.13
C PRO A 27 24.57 -13.22 -7.11
N GLY A 28 24.50 -13.82 -5.92
CA GLY A 28 23.64 -14.96 -5.67
C GLY A 28 22.29 -14.52 -6.18
N ASN A 29 21.84 -15.20 -7.24
CA ASN A 29 20.75 -14.76 -8.08
C ASN A 29 19.62 -14.27 -7.16
N SER A 30 19.19 -13.01 -7.23
CA SER A 30 18.27 -12.45 -6.22
C SER A 30 16.93 -13.22 -6.13
N GLY A 31 16.64 -14.05 -7.14
CA GLY A 31 15.55 -15.04 -7.13
C GLY A 31 15.78 -16.26 -6.22
N ASP A 32 17.04 -16.64 -5.95
CA ASP A 32 17.45 -17.80 -5.16
C ASP A 32 17.41 -17.52 -3.64
N LEU A 33 17.64 -16.25 -3.24
CA LEU A 33 17.60 -15.80 -1.84
C LEU A 33 16.18 -15.44 -1.34
N GLY A 34 15.14 -15.75 -2.12
CA GLY A 34 13.74 -15.60 -1.70
C GLY A 34 13.20 -14.16 -1.66
N LEU A 35 13.91 -13.17 -2.23
CA LEU A 35 13.45 -11.78 -2.30
C LEU A 35 12.26 -11.58 -3.24
N ALA A 36 12.18 -12.35 -4.33
CA ALA A 36 11.07 -12.24 -5.29
C ALA A 36 9.70 -12.51 -4.64
N GLY A 37 9.60 -13.56 -3.81
CA GLY A 37 8.38 -13.88 -3.08
C GLY A 37 8.00 -12.80 -2.06
N PHE A 38 9.00 -12.28 -1.34
CA PHE A 38 8.82 -11.17 -0.41
C PHE A 38 8.25 -9.92 -1.09
N PHE A 39 8.84 -9.50 -2.21
CA PHE A 39 8.38 -8.31 -2.91
C PHE A 39 6.99 -8.47 -3.53
N ASN A 40 6.62 -9.69 -3.97
CA ASN A 40 5.26 -9.95 -4.42
C ASN A 40 4.23 -9.70 -3.30
N LYS A 41 4.51 -10.12 -2.06
CA LYS A 41 3.65 -9.84 -0.91
C LYS A 41 3.59 -8.36 -0.56
N VAL A 42 4.73 -7.66 -0.62
CA VAL A 42 4.78 -6.20 -0.43
C VAL A 42 3.92 -5.47 -1.47
N GLN A 43 3.95 -5.90 -2.74
CA GLN A 43 3.08 -5.32 -3.79
C GLN A 43 1.60 -5.61 -3.55
N GLU A 44 1.27 -6.80 -3.04
CA GLU A 44 -0.10 -7.13 -2.64
C GLU A 44 -0.60 -6.20 -1.53
N ILE A 45 0.22 -5.96 -0.50
CA ILE A 45 -0.09 -4.99 0.56
C ILE A 45 -0.27 -3.58 -0.04
N LYS A 46 0.64 -3.14 -0.91
CA LYS A 46 0.56 -1.82 -1.57
C LYS A 46 -0.76 -1.66 -2.34
N LYS A 47 -1.18 -2.69 -3.09
CA LYS A 47 -2.45 -2.67 -3.84
C LYS A 47 -3.66 -2.53 -2.92
N GLN A 48 -3.65 -3.19 -1.75
CA GLN A 48 -4.73 -3.07 -0.78
C GLN A 48 -4.70 -1.71 -0.07
N TYR A 49 -3.51 -1.19 0.23
CA TYR A 49 -3.32 0.16 0.76
C TYR A 49 -3.90 1.23 -0.17
N GLU A 50 -3.69 1.13 -1.48
CA GLU A 50 -4.30 2.04 -2.46
C GLU A 50 -5.83 2.00 -2.47
N LYS A 51 -6.44 0.84 -2.16
CA LYS A 51 -7.90 0.77 -1.99
C LYS A 51 -8.34 1.45 -0.70
N LEU A 52 -7.58 1.28 0.38
CA LEU A 52 -7.87 1.90 1.66
C LEU A 52 -7.82 3.44 1.54
N ASP A 53 -6.85 3.99 0.81
CA ASP A 53 -6.79 5.42 0.48
C ASP A 53 -8.00 5.91 -0.33
N LYS A 54 -8.48 5.09 -1.29
CA LYS A 54 -9.70 5.40 -2.05
C LYS A 54 -10.95 5.43 -1.16
N HIS A 55 -11.09 4.47 -0.24
CA HIS A 55 -12.22 4.46 0.68
C HIS A 55 -12.16 5.61 1.68
N LEU A 56 -10.98 6.00 2.15
CA LEU A 56 -10.81 7.20 2.99
C LEU A 56 -11.35 8.44 2.28
N LYS A 57 -10.93 8.67 1.03
CA LYS A 57 -11.40 9.81 0.22
C LYS A 57 -12.90 9.78 -0.03
N LYS A 58 -13.48 8.59 -0.28
CA LYS A 58 -14.93 8.43 -0.43
C LYS A 58 -15.67 8.77 0.86
N LEU A 59 -15.17 8.32 2.01
CA LEU A 59 -15.76 8.62 3.31
C LEU A 59 -15.67 10.10 3.64
N GLN A 60 -14.54 10.75 3.35
CA GLN A 60 -14.40 12.21 3.47
C GLN A 60 -15.41 12.94 2.59
N GLY A 61 -15.51 12.58 1.30
CA GLY A 61 -16.49 13.19 0.39
C GLY A 61 -17.93 12.96 0.84
N ALA A 62 -18.28 11.74 1.24
CA ALA A 62 -19.59 11.41 1.76
C ALA A 62 -19.90 12.20 3.05
N HIS A 63 -18.93 12.36 3.95
CA HIS A 63 -19.08 13.18 5.14
C HIS A 63 -19.31 14.65 4.79
N GLU A 64 -18.56 15.24 3.86
CA GLU A 64 -18.82 16.61 3.40
C GLU A 64 -20.23 16.75 2.80
N GLU A 65 -20.72 15.76 2.05
CA GLU A 65 -22.10 15.75 1.56
C GLU A 65 -23.13 15.76 2.71
N THR A 66 -22.88 15.08 3.84
CA THR A 66 -23.80 15.07 4.99
C THR A 66 -24.00 16.45 5.62
N LYS A 67 -23.01 17.34 5.50
CA LYS A 67 -23.09 18.71 6.03
C LYS A 67 -24.11 19.57 5.29
N ALA A 68 -24.29 19.34 3.99
CA ALA A 68 -25.20 20.10 3.14
C ALA A 68 -26.65 19.54 3.12
N VAL A 69 -26.85 18.28 3.48
CA VAL A 69 -28.16 17.62 3.40
C VAL A 69 -29.07 18.04 4.54
N THR A 70 -30.33 18.37 4.24
CA THR A 70 -31.37 18.74 5.23
C THR A 70 -32.57 17.80 5.24
N LYS A 71 -32.49 16.67 4.53
CA LYS A 71 -33.61 15.75 4.34
C LYS A 71 -33.23 14.33 4.71
N ALA A 72 -34.05 13.68 5.52
CA ALA A 72 -33.80 12.33 6.04
C ALA A 72 -33.56 11.28 4.93
N PRO A 73 -34.32 11.22 3.82
CA PRO A 73 -34.06 10.22 2.77
C PRO A 73 -32.68 10.36 2.11
N ALA A 74 -32.21 11.59 1.90
CA ALA A 74 -30.88 11.85 1.37
C ALA A 74 -29.79 11.46 2.38
N MET A 75 -29.99 11.80 3.67
CA MET A 75 -29.06 11.44 4.73
C MET A 75 -28.91 9.91 4.85
N LYS A 76 -30.04 9.19 4.79
CA LYS A 76 -30.07 7.72 4.79
C LYS A 76 -29.27 7.10 3.65
N SER A 77 -29.37 7.68 2.46
CA SER A 77 -28.62 7.18 1.30
C SER A 77 -27.11 7.37 1.45
N ILE A 78 -26.69 8.50 2.05
CA ILE A 78 -25.29 8.78 2.36
C ILE A 78 -24.79 7.84 3.46
N LYS A 79 -25.57 7.64 4.52
CA LYS A 79 -25.29 6.68 5.61
C LYS A 79 -24.96 5.30 5.03
N GLN A 80 -25.84 4.75 4.19
CA GLN A 80 -25.65 3.43 3.58
C GLN A 80 -24.39 3.34 2.69
N ARG A 81 -23.96 4.45 2.08
CA ARG A 81 -22.70 4.49 1.32
C ARG A 81 -21.49 4.49 2.27
N MET A 82 -21.53 5.31 3.31
CA MET A 82 -20.47 5.36 4.33
C MET A 82 -20.30 4.00 5.02
N GLU A 83 -21.39 3.35 5.42
CA GLU A 83 -21.34 2.03 6.05
C GLU A 83 -20.64 0.98 5.18
N ARG A 84 -20.97 0.94 3.89
CA ARG A 84 -20.32 0.03 2.93
C ARG A 84 -18.83 0.31 2.79
N ASP A 85 -18.45 1.59 2.73
CA ASP A 85 -17.04 1.95 2.64
C ASP A 85 -16.28 1.59 3.92
N VAL A 86 -16.86 1.80 5.11
CA VAL A 86 -16.23 1.40 6.38
C VAL A 86 -16.10 -0.13 6.50
N ASP A 87 -17.10 -0.89 6.07
CA ASP A 87 -17.02 -2.36 6.07
C ASP A 87 -15.86 -2.87 5.22
N GLU A 88 -15.65 -2.28 4.04
CA GLU A 88 -14.52 -2.60 3.17
C GLU A 88 -13.18 -2.17 3.79
N VAL A 89 -13.12 -0.99 4.43
CA VAL A 89 -11.93 -0.55 5.19
C VAL A 89 -11.58 -1.56 6.28
N GLY A 90 -12.56 -2.07 7.02
CA GLY A 90 -12.35 -3.09 8.05
C GLY A 90 -11.75 -4.38 7.49
N LYS A 91 -12.29 -4.89 6.38
CA LYS A 91 -11.78 -6.09 5.70
C LYS A 91 -10.35 -5.90 5.20
N ILE A 92 -10.09 -4.78 4.52
CA ILE A 92 -8.78 -4.44 3.97
C ILE A 92 -7.75 -4.26 5.08
N SER A 93 -8.12 -3.60 6.18
CA SER A 93 -7.23 -3.36 7.32
C SER A 93 -6.77 -4.65 7.98
N ARG A 94 -7.70 -5.57 8.25
CA ARG A 94 -7.35 -6.91 8.79
C ARG A 94 -6.47 -7.71 7.83
N PHE A 95 -6.73 -7.63 6.53
CA PHE A 95 -5.90 -8.28 5.52
C PHE A 95 -4.47 -7.72 5.51
N ILE A 96 -4.31 -6.40 5.48
CA ILE A 96 -2.98 -5.75 5.49
C ILE A 96 -2.23 -6.09 6.78
N LYS A 97 -2.90 -6.02 7.94
CA LYS A 97 -2.32 -6.40 9.22
C LYS A 97 -1.78 -7.84 9.19
N GLY A 98 -2.62 -8.80 8.79
CA GLY A 98 -2.19 -10.20 8.72
C GLY A 98 -1.02 -10.42 7.75
N LYS A 99 -0.98 -9.71 6.62
CA LYS A 99 0.14 -9.77 5.68
C LYS A 99 1.43 -9.16 6.24
N ILE A 100 1.32 -8.09 7.03
CA ILE A 100 2.46 -7.48 7.73
C ILE A 100 3.04 -8.46 8.77
N GLU A 101 2.19 -9.08 9.59
CA GLU A 101 2.61 -10.08 10.58
C GLU A 101 3.26 -11.30 9.89
N GLU A 102 2.72 -11.71 8.73
CA GLU A 102 3.31 -12.73 7.89
C GLU A 102 4.72 -12.33 7.42
N LEU A 103 4.92 -11.09 6.97
CA LEU A 103 6.24 -10.59 6.57
C LEU A 103 7.24 -10.61 7.74
N ASP A 104 6.83 -10.22 8.94
CA ASP A 104 7.68 -10.25 10.12
C ASP A 104 8.16 -11.66 10.45
N ARG A 105 7.23 -12.61 10.50
CA ARG A 105 7.55 -14.01 10.74
C ARG A 105 8.51 -14.55 9.69
N GLU A 106 8.26 -14.28 8.42
CA GLU A 106 9.13 -14.73 7.33
C GLU A 106 10.51 -14.06 7.36
N ASN A 107 10.61 -12.82 7.81
CA ASN A 107 11.90 -12.16 7.97
C ASN A 107 12.74 -12.85 9.05
N LEU A 108 12.12 -13.25 10.17
CA LEU A 108 12.78 -14.02 11.22
C LEU A 108 13.23 -15.39 10.71
N GLU A 109 12.36 -16.12 10.02
CA GLU A 109 12.68 -17.44 9.44
C GLU A 109 13.80 -17.34 8.40
N ASN A 110 13.79 -16.28 7.57
CA ASN A 110 14.77 -16.09 6.52
C ASN A 110 16.20 -15.91 7.08
N ARG A 111 16.35 -15.41 8.31
CA ARG A 111 17.67 -15.26 8.97
C ARG A 111 18.38 -16.58 9.21
N SER A 112 17.65 -17.69 9.23
CA SER A 112 18.22 -19.04 9.40
C SER A 112 18.79 -19.61 8.11
N LYS A 113 18.57 -18.97 6.95
CA LYS A 113 19.05 -19.45 5.65
C LYS A 113 20.49 -18.99 5.38
N PRO A 114 21.31 -19.80 4.69
CA PRO A 114 22.65 -19.41 4.26
C PRO A 114 22.62 -18.09 3.47
N GLY A 115 23.49 -17.13 3.82
CA GLY A 115 23.57 -15.82 3.16
C GLY A 115 22.47 -14.80 3.52
N CYS A 116 21.53 -15.17 4.40
CA CYS A 116 20.39 -14.33 4.79
C CYS A 116 20.40 -13.93 6.28
N GLY A 117 21.49 -14.20 7.00
CA GLY A 117 21.63 -13.90 8.43
C GLY A 117 21.38 -12.43 8.79
N LYS A 118 21.22 -12.18 10.09
CA LYS A 118 20.98 -10.82 10.62
C LYS A 118 22.07 -9.85 10.13
N GLY A 119 21.65 -8.70 9.61
CA GLY A 119 22.55 -7.65 9.13
C GLY A 119 23.09 -7.86 7.70
N THR A 120 22.78 -8.96 7.03
CA THR A 120 23.05 -9.14 5.59
C THR A 120 22.27 -8.12 4.74
N GLY A 121 22.68 -7.92 3.49
CA GLY A 121 21.95 -7.07 2.55
C GLY A 121 20.49 -7.49 2.39
N VAL A 122 20.23 -8.80 2.27
CA VAL A 122 18.88 -9.36 2.17
C VAL A 122 18.06 -9.07 3.43
N ASP A 123 18.61 -9.34 4.61
CA ASP A 123 17.92 -9.07 5.90
C ASP A 123 17.61 -7.57 6.08
N ARG A 124 18.58 -6.69 5.76
CA ARG A 124 18.40 -5.24 5.82
C ARG A 124 17.29 -4.78 4.88
N THR A 125 17.31 -5.22 3.62
CA THR A 125 16.27 -4.86 2.63
C THR A 125 14.89 -5.32 3.07
N ARG A 126 14.76 -6.58 3.52
CA ARG A 126 13.48 -7.13 3.98
C ARG A 126 12.95 -6.41 5.21
N THR A 127 13.81 -6.18 6.20
CA THR A 127 13.44 -5.52 7.45
C THR A 127 13.03 -4.07 7.20
N ALA A 128 13.85 -3.28 6.48
CA ALA A 128 13.54 -1.89 6.16
C ALA A 128 12.24 -1.74 5.37
N THR A 129 12.01 -2.61 4.38
CA THR A 129 10.76 -2.61 3.58
C THR A 129 9.55 -2.94 4.45
N THR A 130 9.67 -3.91 5.36
CA THR A 130 8.57 -4.31 6.25
C THR A 130 8.21 -3.19 7.22
N ILE A 131 9.21 -2.53 7.81
CA ILE A 131 9.02 -1.35 8.66
C ILE A 131 8.33 -0.21 7.91
N ALA A 132 8.75 0.06 6.67
CA ALA A 132 8.15 1.12 5.87
C ALA A 132 6.66 0.88 5.60
N VAL A 133 6.30 -0.36 5.28
CA VAL A 133 4.91 -0.77 5.06
C VAL A 133 4.10 -0.65 6.36
N LYS A 134 4.66 -1.07 7.49
CA LYS A 134 4.04 -0.89 8.83
C LYS A 134 3.76 0.57 9.14
N LYS A 135 4.76 1.45 8.97
CA LYS A 135 4.63 2.89 9.22
C LYS A 135 3.53 3.50 8.36
N LYS A 136 3.57 3.27 7.04
CA LYS A 136 2.53 3.75 6.12
C LYS A 136 1.14 3.26 6.51
N PHE A 137 1.00 1.99 6.87
CA PHE A 137 -0.28 1.45 7.29
C PHE A 137 -0.77 2.09 8.60
N LYS A 138 0.10 2.22 9.61
CA LYS A 138 -0.20 2.93 10.87
C LYS A 138 -0.67 4.36 10.61
N ASP A 139 0.09 5.12 9.82
CA ASP A 139 -0.23 6.51 9.48
C ASP A 139 -1.61 6.60 8.82
N LYS A 140 -1.89 5.70 7.87
CA LYS A 140 -3.17 5.70 7.18
C LYS A 140 -4.34 5.31 8.08
N ILE A 141 -4.18 4.36 9.00
CA ILE A 141 -5.21 4.06 10.00
C ILE A 141 -5.43 5.25 10.95
N SER A 142 -4.38 6.00 11.28
CA SER A 142 -4.50 7.24 12.05
C SER A 142 -5.38 8.28 11.33
N GLU A 143 -5.28 8.40 10.00
CA GLU A 143 -6.15 9.30 9.23
C GLU A 143 -7.64 8.92 9.36
N PHE A 144 -7.98 7.62 9.47
CA PHE A 144 -9.35 7.19 9.75
C PHE A 144 -9.82 7.55 11.16
N GLN A 145 -8.92 7.51 12.15
CA GLN A 145 -9.24 7.95 13.52
C GLN A 145 -9.51 9.45 13.56
N THR A 146 -8.71 10.25 12.87
CA THR A 146 -8.96 11.69 12.70
C THR A 146 -10.29 11.95 11.99
N LEU A 147 -10.60 11.20 10.93
CA LEU A 147 -11.90 11.31 10.26
C LEU A 147 -13.07 10.98 11.19
N ARG A 148 -12.94 9.94 12.02
CA ARG A 148 -13.96 9.60 13.05
C ARG A 148 -14.22 10.77 13.99
N GLN A 149 -13.16 11.37 14.52
CA GLN A 149 -13.25 12.52 15.43
C GLN A 149 -13.92 13.73 14.75
N ASN A 150 -13.54 14.02 13.50
CA ASN A 150 -14.14 15.10 12.74
C ASN A 150 -15.64 14.88 12.48
N ILE A 151 -16.04 13.65 12.16
CA ILE A 151 -17.46 13.29 11.97
C ILE A 151 -18.25 13.51 13.26
N HIS A 152 -17.71 13.10 14.41
CA HIS A 152 -18.35 13.29 15.72
C HIS A 152 -18.50 14.77 16.06
N GLN A 153 -17.42 15.54 15.90
CA GLN A 153 -17.42 16.98 16.22
C GLN A 153 -18.41 17.75 15.34
N GLU A 154 -18.43 17.48 14.03
CA GLU A 154 -19.37 18.15 13.13
C GLU A 154 -20.82 17.75 13.42
N TYR A 155 -21.06 16.48 13.80
CA TYR A 155 -22.40 16.05 14.21
C TYR A 155 -22.90 16.86 15.40
N ARG A 156 -22.04 17.09 16.41
CA ARG A 156 -22.35 17.95 17.54
C ARG A 156 -22.79 19.34 17.08
N GLU A 157 -21.98 20.00 16.27
CA GLU A 157 -22.28 21.35 15.78
C GLU A 157 -23.59 21.40 14.96
N VAL A 158 -23.84 20.36 14.16
CA VAL A 158 -25.07 20.25 13.38
C VAL A 158 -26.30 20.09 14.28
N VAL A 159 -26.22 19.27 15.32
CA VAL A 159 -27.29 19.10 16.31
C VAL A 159 -27.56 20.42 17.02
N GLU A 160 -26.52 21.11 17.52
CA GLU A 160 -26.64 22.43 18.16
C GLU A 160 -27.35 23.44 17.27
N ARG A 161 -26.91 23.56 16.00
CA ARG A 161 -27.53 24.47 15.02
C ARG A 161 -29.01 24.14 14.78
N ARG A 162 -29.37 22.85 14.71
CA ARG A 162 -30.76 22.43 14.48
C ARG A 162 -31.65 22.63 15.71
N VAL A 163 -31.14 22.37 16.91
CA VAL A 163 -31.84 22.66 18.16
C VAL A 163 -32.17 24.15 18.25
N PHE A 164 -31.19 25.02 17.97
CA PHE A 164 -31.41 26.48 17.96
C PHE A 164 -32.44 26.89 16.91
N THR A 165 -32.36 26.35 15.69
CA THR A 165 -33.28 26.71 14.59
C THR A 165 -34.74 26.39 14.92
N VAL A 166 -34.99 25.29 15.63
CA VAL A 166 -36.36 24.82 15.95
C VAL A 166 -36.87 25.41 17.27
N THR A 167 -36.02 25.51 18.29
CA THR A 167 -36.45 25.96 19.63
C THR A 167 -36.28 27.46 19.84
N GLY A 168 -35.47 28.13 19.03
CA GLY A 168 -35.06 29.52 19.22
C GLY A 168 -34.16 29.75 20.44
N GLN A 169 -33.76 28.69 21.14
CA GLN A 169 -32.95 28.73 22.35
C GLN A 169 -31.59 28.08 22.09
N GLN A 170 -30.54 28.66 22.67
CA GLN A 170 -29.23 28.03 22.64
C GLN A 170 -29.29 26.74 23.47
N ALA A 171 -28.87 25.63 22.86
CA ALA A 171 -28.85 24.35 23.55
C ALA A 171 -27.79 24.39 24.66
N ASP A 172 -28.17 23.92 25.85
CA ASP A 172 -27.21 23.67 26.91
C ASP A 172 -26.30 22.50 26.55
N GLU A 173 -25.06 22.50 27.02
CA GLU A 173 -24.06 21.50 26.64
C GLU A 173 -24.51 20.09 27.05
N GLU A 174 -25.09 19.95 28.24
CA GLU A 174 -25.65 18.68 28.73
C GLU A 174 -26.82 18.20 27.87
N MET A 175 -27.62 19.12 27.31
CA MET A 175 -28.73 18.74 26.42
C MET A 175 -28.21 18.16 25.11
N VAL A 176 -27.17 18.78 24.53
CA VAL A 176 -26.52 18.34 23.29
C VAL A 176 -25.88 16.96 23.51
N ASP A 177 -25.17 16.77 24.62
CA ASP A 177 -24.56 15.49 24.98
C ASP A 177 -25.61 14.39 25.09
N ARG A 178 -26.71 14.64 25.82
CA ARG A 178 -27.82 13.68 25.92
C ARG A 178 -28.42 13.33 24.56
N LEU A 179 -28.59 14.31 23.67
CA LEU A 179 -29.06 14.08 22.28
C LEU A 179 -28.12 13.18 21.50
N ILE A 180 -26.82 13.43 21.60
CA ILE A 180 -25.79 12.67 20.89
C ILE A 180 -25.67 11.25 21.43
N GLU A 181 -25.80 11.05 22.74
CA GLU A 181 -25.67 9.74 23.38
C GLU A 181 -26.93 8.87 23.23
N THR A 182 -28.11 9.47 23.46
CA THR A 182 -29.38 8.72 23.56
C THR A 182 -30.17 8.72 22.26
N GLY A 183 -29.97 9.73 21.41
CA GLY A 183 -30.84 9.99 20.26
C GLY A 183 -32.24 10.49 20.63
N ASP A 184 -32.56 10.69 21.92
CA ASP A 184 -33.89 11.10 22.37
C ASP A 184 -34.15 12.57 22.09
N SER A 185 -34.45 12.83 20.83
CA SER A 185 -34.74 14.16 20.31
C SER A 185 -36.20 14.56 20.51
N GLU A 186 -37.12 13.59 20.64
CA GLU A 186 -38.55 13.87 20.71
C GLU A 186 -38.94 14.64 21.98
N GLN A 187 -38.37 14.28 23.14
CA GLN A 187 -38.62 14.99 24.41
C GLN A 187 -38.19 16.46 24.35
N ILE A 188 -37.09 16.75 23.66
CA ILE A 188 -36.49 18.08 23.58
C ILE A 188 -37.29 19.00 22.66
N PHE A 189 -37.82 18.44 21.57
CA PHE A 189 -38.60 19.19 20.60
C PHE A 189 -40.10 19.26 20.92
N GLN A 190 -40.61 18.58 21.96
CA GLN A 190 -42.05 18.62 22.30
C GLN A 190 -42.60 20.05 22.48
N LYS A 191 -41.87 20.91 23.20
CA LYS A 191 -42.28 22.30 23.40
C LYS A 191 -42.34 23.07 22.08
N ALA A 192 -41.33 22.91 21.23
CA ALA A 192 -41.32 23.53 19.91
C ALA A 192 -42.46 23.01 19.01
N ILE A 193 -42.78 21.71 19.08
CA ILE A 193 -43.88 21.08 18.32
C ILE A 193 -45.22 21.74 18.67
N MET A 194 -45.44 22.08 19.95
CA MET A 194 -46.65 22.76 20.41
C MET A 194 -46.72 24.21 19.95
N GLU A 195 -45.59 24.91 19.85
CA GLU A 195 -45.53 26.36 19.57
C GLU A 195 -45.47 26.69 18.06
N GLN A 196 -44.70 25.95 17.26
CA GLN A 196 -44.42 26.26 15.83
C GLN A 196 -45.15 25.33 14.83
N GLY A 197 -45.82 24.29 15.32
CA GLY A 197 -46.57 23.35 14.48
C GLY A 197 -45.77 22.12 14.05
N ARG A 198 -46.48 20.99 13.90
CA ARG A 198 -45.89 19.65 13.84
C ARG A 198 -45.08 19.34 12.57
N GLY A 199 -45.44 19.91 11.42
CA GLY A 199 -44.89 19.48 10.11
C GLY A 199 -43.38 19.69 9.96
N GLN A 200 -42.90 20.93 10.08
CA GLN A 200 -41.49 21.28 9.86
C GLN A 200 -40.55 20.71 10.94
N ILE A 201 -41.08 20.52 12.14
CA ILE A 201 -40.31 19.97 13.27
C ILE A 201 -40.11 18.47 13.12
N MET A 202 -41.12 17.73 12.64
CA MET A 202 -40.98 16.29 12.38
C MET A 202 -39.95 15.99 11.28
N ASP A 203 -39.90 16.83 10.24
CA ASP A 203 -38.85 16.73 9.20
C ASP A 203 -37.44 16.90 9.79
N THR A 204 -37.27 17.90 10.67
CA THR A 204 -35.99 18.18 11.34
C THR A 204 -35.61 17.07 12.32
N LEU A 205 -36.59 16.55 13.07
CA LEU A 205 -36.42 15.44 13.99
C LEU A 205 -35.95 14.19 13.25
N ALA A 206 -36.59 13.86 12.13
CA ALA A 206 -36.20 12.73 11.29
C ALA A 206 -34.79 12.90 10.70
N GLU A 207 -34.42 14.12 10.31
CA GLU A 207 -33.05 14.44 9.85
C GLU A 207 -32.02 14.22 10.97
N ILE A 208 -32.29 14.71 12.19
CA ILE A 208 -31.41 14.55 13.35
C ILE A 208 -31.26 13.07 13.72
N GLN A 209 -32.36 12.31 13.74
CA GLN A 209 -32.33 10.88 14.04
C GLN A 209 -31.51 10.09 13.02
N GLU A 210 -31.71 10.35 11.72
CA GLU A 210 -30.95 9.64 10.69
C GLU A 210 -29.45 10.00 10.76
N ARG A 211 -29.10 11.23 11.14
CA ARG A 211 -27.71 11.59 11.43
C ARG A 211 -27.15 10.89 12.66
N HIS A 212 -27.91 10.85 13.75
CA HIS A 212 -27.53 10.14 14.97
C HIS A 212 -27.17 8.70 14.64
N ASP A 213 -28.06 7.99 13.96
CA ASP A 213 -27.85 6.59 13.60
C ASP A 213 -26.63 6.44 12.67
N ALA A 214 -26.44 7.36 11.71
CA ALA A 214 -25.30 7.34 10.81
C ALA A 214 -23.96 7.49 11.54
N VAL A 215 -23.87 8.46 12.46
CA VAL A 215 -22.65 8.74 13.24
C VAL A 215 -22.37 7.57 14.17
N ARG A 216 -23.38 7.10 14.91
CA ARG A 216 -23.25 6.00 15.87
C ARG A 216 -22.78 4.70 15.20
N ASP A 217 -23.39 4.33 14.08
CA ASP A 217 -23.01 3.11 13.35
C ASP A 217 -21.60 3.22 12.76
N LEU A 218 -21.26 4.40 12.24
CA LEU A 218 -19.93 4.67 11.69
C LEU A 218 -18.86 4.67 12.78
N GLU A 219 -19.11 5.28 13.92
CA GLU A 219 -18.20 5.30 15.07
C GLU A 219 -17.94 3.89 15.56
N LYS A 220 -18.99 3.08 15.75
CA LYS A 220 -18.85 1.69 16.17
C LYS A 220 -17.95 0.91 15.22
N LYS A 221 -18.16 1.05 13.91
CA LYS A 221 -17.35 0.35 12.89
C LYS A 221 -15.92 0.89 12.77
N LEU A 222 -15.70 2.19 12.98
CA LEU A 222 -14.35 2.78 13.00
C LEU A 222 -13.61 2.51 14.33
N LEU A 223 -14.33 2.23 15.41
CA LEU A 223 -13.76 1.81 16.68
C LEU A 223 -13.12 0.41 16.55
N ASP A 224 -13.66 -0.47 15.70
CA ASP A 224 -12.98 -1.73 15.37
C ASP A 224 -11.60 -1.52 14.72
N LEU A 225 -11.39 -0.39 14.00
CA LEU A 225 -10.08 -0.02 13.48
C LEU A 225 -9.13 0.49 14.56
N GLN A 226 -9.64 0.93 15.71
CA GLN A 226 -8.81 1.37 16.83
C GLN A 226 -8.00 0.20 17.39
N GLN A 227 -8.57 -1.00 17.44
CA GLN A 227 -7.81 -2.19 17.82
C GLN A 227 -6.65 -2.43 16.83
N VAL A 228 -6.91 -2.36 15.53
CA VAL A 228 -5.86 -2.48 14.50
C VAL A 228 -4.80 -1.40 14.67
N PHE A 229 -5.19 -0.17 14.98
CA PHE A 229 -4.26 0.94 15.24
C PHE A 229 -3.34 0.64 16.43
N LEU A 230 -3.90 0.19 17.56
CA LEU A 230 -3.14 -0.14 18.77
C LEU A 230 -2.15 -1.28 18.50
N ASP A 231 -2.62 -2.34 17.83
CA ASP A 231 -1.76 -3.47 17.45
C ASP A 231 -0.62 -2.98 16.54
N MET A 232 -0.91 -2.09 15.59
CA MET A 232 0.11 -1.53 14.72
C MET A 232 1.07 -0.57 15.42
N ALA A 233 0.58 0.20 16.40
CA ALA A 233 1.43 1.05 17.21
C ALA A 233 2.48 0.23 17.96
N VAL A 234 2.07 -0.88 18.59
CA VAL A 234 2.98 -1.83 19.24
C VAL A 234 3.98 -2.43 18.24
N LEU A 235 3.50 -2.89 17.09
CA LEU A 235 4.38 -3.46 16.06
C LEU A 235 5.42 -2.46 15.54
N VAL A 236 5.07 -1.18 15.40
CA VAL A 236 6.00 -0.13 14.94
C VAL A 236 6.96 0.30 16.05
N ASP A 237 6.46 0.50 17.27
CA ASP A 237 7.24 0.98 18.43
C ASP A 237 8.34 0.00 18.85
N ALA A 238 8.06 -1.31 18.80
CA ALA A 238 9.03 -2.36 19.03
C ALA A 238 10.25 -2.34 18.08
N GLN A 239 10.23 -1.52 17.01
CA GLN A 239 11.30 -1.39 16.01
C GLN A 239 11.98 0.00 16.04
N GLY A 240 11.72 0.83 17.07
CA GLY A 240 12.10 2.24 17.21
C GLY A 240 13.52 2.64 16.75
N GLU A 241 14.57 1.94 17.18
CA GLU A 241 15.96 2.27 16.80
C GLU A 241 16.28 2.11 15.30
N MET A 242 15.51 1.29 14.58
CA MET A 242 15.77 1.01 13.16
C MET A 242 15.12 2.04 12.23
N LEU A 243 14.10 2.77 12.70
CA LEU A 243 13.30 3.71 11.90
C LEU A 243 14.09 4.92 11.41
N ASP A 244 15.06 5.40 12.21
CA ASP A 244 15.84 6.61 11.88
C ASP A 244 16.81 6.40 10.71
N ASN A 245 17.22 5.15 10.43
CA ASN A 245 18.10 4.80 9.31
C ASN A 245 17.36 4.42 8.02
N ILE A 246 16.02 4.42 8.05
CA ILE A 246 15.16 3.81 7.01
C ILE A 246 14.71 4.80 5.94
N GLU A 247 14.60 6.10 6.24
CA GLU A 247 14.15 7.11 5.26
C GLU A 247 14.98 7.10 3.97
N ASN A 248 16.30 6.90 4.08
CA ASN A 248 17.20 6.84 2.93
C ASN A 248 17.19 5.48 2.21
N MET A 249 16.94 4.36 2.91
CA MET A 249 16.93 3.02 2.30
C MET A 249 15.60 2.68 1.61
N VAL A 250 14.49 3.27 2.06
CA VAL A 250 13.13 2.95 1.61
C VAL A 250 12.77 3.52 0.24
N SER A 251 13.18 4.77 -0.04
CA SER A 251 12.95 5.36 -1.36
C SER A 251 13.60 4.51 -2.45
N SER A 252 14.86 4.12 -2.23
CA SER A 252 15.61 3.31 -3.19
C SER A 252 15.09 1.87 -3.29
N ALA A 253 14.73 1.21 -2.17
CA ALA A 253 14.24 -0.17 -2.21
C ALA A 253 12.90 -0.31 -2.95
N VAL A 254 11.95 0.59 -2.71
CA VAL A 254 10.65 0.57 -3.40
C VAL A 254 10.81 0.82 -4.90
N ASP A 255 11.67 1.77 -5.29
CA ASP A 255 11.99 2.04 -6.69
C ASP A 255 12.74 0.88 -7.36
N HIS A 256 13.66 0.24 -6.65
CA HIS A 256 14.37 -0.95 -7.13
C HIS A 256 13.45 -2.16 -7.29
N VAL A 257 12.42 -2.32 -6.45
CA VAL A 257 11.41 -3.39 -6.58
C VAL A 257 10.50 -3.14 -7.78
N GLN A 258 10.05 -1.90 -7.94
CA GLN A 258 9.18 -1.52 -9.04
C GLN A 258 9.92 -1.61 -10.39
N SER A 259 11.18 -1.16 -10.43
CA SER A 259 12.05 -1.32 -11.59
C SER A 259 12.41 -2.79 -11.85
N GLY A 260 12.79 -3.54 -10.80
CA GLY A 260 13.18 -4.95 -10.90
C GLY A 260 12.04 -5.85 -11.38
N ASN A 261 10.82 -5.65 -10.89
CA ASN A 261 9.66 -6.41 -11.35
C ASN A 261 9.23 -6.02 -12.77
N ASN A 262 9.33 -4.75 -13.15
CA ASN A 262 9.13 -4.32 -14.53
C ASN A 262 10.17 -4.93 -15.48
N GLN A 263 11.41 -5.07 -15.03
CA GLN A 263 12.45 -5.74 -15.80
C GLN A 263 12.20 -7.26 -15.88
N LEU A 264 11.74 -7.90 -14.80
CA LEU A 264 11.40 -9.33 -14.78
C LEU A 264 10.21 -9.66 -15.69
N THR A 265 9.15 -8.86 -15.64
CA THR A 265 7.98 -9.01 -16.53
C THR A 265 8.36 -8.76 -18.00
N LYS A 266 9.18 -7.74 -18.28
CA LYS A 266 9.75 -7.53 -19.62
C LYS A 266 10.62 -8.71 -20.07
N ALA A 267 11.45 -9.26 -19.19
CA ALA A 267 12.31 -10.41 -19.47
C ALA A 267 11.50 -11.67 -19.77
N LEU A 268 10.46 -11.98 -18.98
CA LEU A 268 9.54 -13.10 -19.24
C LEU A 268 8.81 -12.94 -20.58
N LYS A 269 8.38 -11.71 -20.90
CA LYS A 269 7.74 -11.40 -22.19
C LYS A 269 8.72 -11.59 -23.35
N LYS A 270 9.98 -11.14 -23.20
CA LYS A 270 11.07 -11.35 -24.17
C LYS A 270 11.45 -12.81 -24.33
N GLN A 271 11.51 -13.58 -23.23
CA GLN A 271 11.80 -15.01 -23.28
C GLN A 271 10.71 -15.76 -24.04
N LYS A 272 9.43 -15.41 -23.83
CA LYS A 272 8.30 -16.03 -24.52
C LYS A 272 8.26 -15.68 -26.01
N SER A 273 8.69 -14.49 -26.41
CA SER A 273 8.81 -14.12 -27.83
C SER A 273 10.05 -14.72 -28.49
N SER A 274 11.20 -14.75 -27.80
CA SER A 274 12.47 -15.28 -28.33
C SER A 274 12.38 -16.75 -28.72
N ARG A 275 11.62 -17.58 -28.00
CA ARG A 275 11.37 -18.98 -28.38
C ARG A 275 10.75 -19.12 -29.78
N LYS A 276 9.85 -18.21 -30.17
CA LYS A 276 9.22 -18.21 -31.51
C LYS A 276 10.23 -17.86 -32.61
N TRP A 277 11.06 -16.85 -32.36
CA TRP A 277 12.10 -16.41 -33.29
C TRP A 277 13.23 -17.44 -33.43
N MET A 278 13.59 -18.13 -32.34
CA MET A 278 14.58 -19.21 -32.37
C MET A 278 14.10 -20.40 -33.22
N CYS A 279 12.83 -20.80 -33.11
CA CYS A 279 12.26 -21.84 -33.99
C CYS A 279 12.27 -21.42 -35.47
N ILE A 280 11.96 -20.16 -35.78
CA ILE A 280 12.02 -19.64 -37.16
C ILE A 280 13.46 -19.66 -37.68
N ALA A 281 14.44 -19.24 -36.87
CA ALA A 281 15.85 -19.26 -37.26
C ALA A 281 16.37 -20.68 -37.54
N ILE A 282 15.98 -21.67 -36.71
CA ILE A 282 16.34 -23.08 -36.93
C ILE A 282 15.71 -23.62 -38.23
N LEU A 283 14.45 -23.29 -38.51
CA LEU A 283 13.80 -23.69 -39.76
C LEU A 283 14.50 -23.11 -40.99
N ILE A 284 14.90 -21.84 -40.96
CA ILE A 284 15.64 -21.21 -42.06
C ILE A 284 16.99 -21.91 -42.28
N LEU A 285 17.71 -22.23 -41.20
CA LEU A 285 18.99 -22.94 -41.27
C LEU A 285 18.81 -24.32 -41.93
N LEU A 286 17.79 -25.08 -41.53
CA LEU A 286 17.49 -26.38 -42.13
C LEU A 286 17.19 -26.28 -43.64
N ILE A 287 16.44 -25.26 -44.06
CA ILE A 287 16.17 -25.02 -45.49
C ILE A 287 17.46 -24.76 -46.26
N ILE A 288 18.36 -23.93 -45.71
CA ILE A 288 19.66 -23.64 -46.33
C ILE A 288 20.48 -24.93 -46.50
N VAL A 289 20.53 -25.78 -45.46
CA VAL A 289 21.23 -27.07 -45.51
C VAL A 289 20.61 -28.01 -46.56
N ILE A 290 19.29 -28.05 -46.69
CA ILE A 290 18.63 -28.85 -47.72
C ILE A 290 18.99 -28.35 -49.12
N ILE A 291 18.99 -27.04 -49.34
CA ILE A 291 19.35 -26.45 -50.65
C ILE A 291 20.79 -26.80 -51.02
N THR A 292 21.74 -26.62 -50.10
CA THR A 292 23.16 -26.93 -50.37
C THR A 292 23.36 -28.41 -50.66
N VAL A 293 22.70 -29.30 -49.91
CA VAL A 293 22.76 -30.75 -50.14
C VAL A 293 22.17 -31.13 -51.50
N VAL A 294 21.01 -30.57 -51.88
CA VAL A 294 20.38 -30.85 -53.20
C VAL A 294 21.25 -30.32 -54.35
N SER A 295 21.84 -29.14 -54.22
CA SER A 295 22.74 -28.56 -55.23
C SER A 295 24.01 -29.39 -55.42
N VAL A 296 24.55 -30.00 -54.36
CA VAL A 296 25.74 -30.86 -54.42
C VAL A 296 25.42 -32.28 -54.90
N LEU A 297 24.25 -32.82 -54.53
CA LEU A 297 23.84 -34.19 -54.91
C LEU A 297 23.19 -34.29 -56.30
N LYS A 298 22.71 -33.19 -56.88
CA LYS A 298 22.27 -33.13 -58.28
C LYS A 298 23.23 -32.31 -59.16
N PRO A 299 24.46 -32.77 -59.42
CA PRO A 299 25.19 -32.31 -60.58
C PRO A 299 24.57 -32.99 -61.80
N TRP A 300 23.59 -32.32 -62.39
CA TRP A 300 23.43 -32.23 -63.85
C TRP A 300 23.49 -33.56 -64.64
N THR A 301 22.36 -34.28 -64.73
CA THR A 301 22.16 -35.24 -65.82
C THR A 301 21.87 -34.48 -67.12
N GLN A 302 22.90 -34.05 -67.83
CA GLN A 302 22.76 -33.58 -69.21
C GLN A 302 22.63 -34.80 -70.12
N LYS A 303 21.45 -35.00 -70.72
CA LYS A 303 21.23 -36.03 -71.73
C LYS A 303 21.63 -35.46 -73.09
N HIS A 304 22.85 -35.74 -73.55
CA HIS A 304 23.22 -35.58 -74.95
C HIS A 304 22.61 -36.73 -75.77
N GLY A 305 21.79 -36.40 -76.75
CA GLY A 305 21.33 -37.31 -77.80
C GLY A 305 21.44 -36.59 -79.14
N ALA A 306 22.50 -36.91 -79.87
CA ALA A 306 22.73 -36.53 -81.25
C ALA A 306 22.07 -37.52 -82.23
N HIS A 307 22.15 -37.17 -83.52
CA HIS A 307 21.65 -37.81 -84.75
C HIS A 307 20.21 -37.43 -85.13
N GLY A 308 19.92 -36.94 -86.32
CA GLY A 308 20.73 -36.79 -87.54
C GLY A 308 19.86 -37.06 -88.75
N ALA A 309 19.72 -36.07 -89.63
CA ALA A 309 19.55 -36.12 -91.08
C ALA A 309 19.45 -34.67 -91.59
#